data_AF-A0A8T4V366-F1
#
_entry.id   AF-A0A8T4V366-F1
#
_cell.length_a   1.000
_cell.length_b   1.000
_cell.length_c   1.000
_cell.angle_alpha   90.00
_cell.angle_beta   90.00
_cell.angle_gamma   90.00
#
_symmetry.space_group_name_H-M   'P 1'
#
loop_
_entity.id
_entity.type
_entity.pdbx_description
1 polymer ?
#
loop_
_entity_poly.entity_id
_entity_poly.type
_entity_poly.pdbx_seq_one_letter_code
_entity_poly.pdbx_strand_id
1 'polypeptide(L)' 'MLASKKVSEFNKEIKDKFSTLIVAAFGFVAALAWNEAILSVFRQYFGELVSIIAKFIYAIFVTVIAVIFTYSINKTLKKV' A
#
# COMPACT_ATOMS: atom_id res chain seq x y z
N MET A 1 34.10 27.70 -0.42
CA MET A 1 33.96 26.38 -1.08
C MET A 1 33.47 25.28 -0.12
N LEU A 2 33.99 25.17 1.11
CA LEU A 2 33.56 24.15 2.09
C LEU A 2 32.14 24.40 2.66
N ALA A 3 31.80 25.66 2.96
CA ALA A 3 30.49 26.03 3.49
C ALA A 3 29.35 25.77 2.49
N SER A 4 29.55 26.08 1.20
CA SER A 4 28.57 25.82 0.14
C SER A 4 28.32 24.32 -0.07
N LYS A 5 29.36 23.49 0.08
CA LYS A 5 29.24 22.03 -0.02
C LYS A 5 28.42 21.45 1.13
N LYS A 6 28.70 21.89 2.38
CA LYS A 6 27.95 21.47 3.57
C LYS A 6 26.46 21.83 3.49
N VAL A 7 26.13 23.02 2.99
CA VAL A 7 24.73 23.43 2.77
C VAL A 7 24.05 22.57 1.70
N SER A 8 24.75 22.21 0.62
CA SER A 8 24.19 21.35 -0.42
C SER A 8 23.92 19.91 0.06
N GLU A 9 24.80 19.36 0.90
CA GLU A 9 24.64 18.03 1.50
C GLU A 9 23.48 18.02 2.49
N PHE A 10 23.36 19.05 3.33
CA PHE A 10 22.23 19.21 4.24
C PHE A 10 20.88 19.32 3.51
N ASN A 11 20.81 20.11 2.44
CA ASN A 11 19.59 20.22 1.63
C ASN A 11 19.20 18.89 0.96
N LYS A 12 20.20 18.09 0.57
CA LYS A 12 19.95 16.75 0.02
C LYS A 12 19.38 15.83 1.09
N GLU A 13 19.98 15.82 2.28
CA GLU A 13 19.50 15.01 3.40
C GLU A 13 18.06 15.36 3.79
N ILE A 14 17.71 16.66 3.85
CA ILE A 14 16.34 17.11 4.09
C ILE A 14 15.40 16.53 3.03
N LYS A 15 15.72 16.65 1.74
CA LYS A 15 14.87 16.13 0.65
C LYS A 15 14.66 14.63 0.76
N ASP A 16 15.71 13.87 1.09
CA ASP A 16 15.64 12.41 1.24
C ASP A 16 14.72 12.03 2.42
N LYS A 17 14.83 12.72 3.55
CA LYS A 17 13.94 12.51 4.72
C LYS A 17 12.49 12.87 4.40
N PHE A 18 12.26 14.02 3.75
CA PHE A 18 10.91 14.42 3.36
C PHE A 18 10.29 13.44 2.35
N SER A 19 11.06 12.98 1.35
CA SER A 19 10.60 11.99 0.39
C SER A 19 10.18 10.69 1.10
N THR A 20 10.97 10.23 2.07
CA THR A 20 10.64 9.05 2.87
C THR A 20 9.33 9.24 3.65
N LEU A 21 9.16 10.39 4.30
CA LEU A 21 7.93 10.70 5.06
C LEU A 21 6.70 10.78 4.13
N ILE A 22 6.84 11.40 2.97
CA ILE A 22 5.77 11.52 1.98
C ILE A 22 5.36 10.14 1.45
N VAL A 23 6.34 9.31 1.06
CA VAL A 23 6.09 7.94 0.58
C VAL A 23 5.41 7.11 1.67
N ALA A 24 5.86 7.22 2.93
CA ALA A 24 5.24 6.51 4.05
C ALA A 24 3.79 6.97 4.28
N ALA A 25 3.54 8.28 4.28
CA ALA A 25 2.20 8.84 4.46
C ALA A 25 1.24 8.40 3.33
N PHE A 26 1.68 8.47 2.07
CA PHE A 26 0.87 8.00 0.95
C PHE A 26 0.71 6.47 0.94
N GLY A 27 1.72 5.71 1.36
CA GLY A 27 1.59 4.27 1.55
C GLY A 27 0.52 3.91 2.58
N PHE A 28 0.44 4.68 3.68
CA PHE A 28 -0.61 4.52 4.68
C PHE A 28 -2.00 4.88 4.15
N VAL A 29 -2.13 6.03 3.47
CA VAL A 29 -3.40 6.44 2.83
C VAL A 29 -3.84 5.40 1.79
N ALA A 30 -2.92 4.89 0.99
CA ALA A 30 -3.21 3.84 0.01
C ALA A 30 -3.71 2.57 0.71
N ALA A 31 -3.07 2.12 1.78
CA ALA A 31 -3.50 0.94 2.54
C ALA A 31 -4.93 1.10 3.07
N LEU A 32 -5.27 2.28 3.62
CA LEU A 32 -6.63 2.58 4.09
C LEU A 32 -7.64 2.59 2.93
N ALA A 33 -7.30 3.21 1.80
CA ALA A 33 -8.18 3.29 0.64
C ALA A 33 -8.47 1.90 0.04
N TRP A 34 -7.46 1.02 -0.03
CA TRP A 34 -7.64 -0.36 -0.49
C TRP A 34 -8.53 -1.17 0.45
N ASN A 35 -8.39 -1.00 1.76
CA ASN A 35 -9.29 -1.63 2.74
C ASN A 35 -10.75 -1.23 2.48
N GLU A 36 -11.04 0.07 2.40
CA GLU A 36 -12.39 0.57 2.16
C GLU A 36 -12.96 0.16 0.81
N ALA A 37 -12.15 0.18 -0.26
CA ALA A 37 -12.58 -0.22 -1.58
C ALA A 37 -12.97 -1.70 -1.63
N ILE A 38 -12.12 -2.58 -1.07
CA ILE A 38 -12.39 -4.03 -1.06
C ILE A 38 -13.62 -4.34 -0.20
N LEU A 39 -13.77 -3.68 0.96
CA LEU A 39 -14.96 -3.81 1.81
C LEU A 39 -16.23 -3.37 1.09
N SER A 40 -16.18 -2.21 0.41
CA SER A 40 -17.34 -1.65 -0.29
C SER A 40 -17.78 -2.55 -1.45
N VAL A 41 -16.82 -3.05 -2.25
CA VAL A 41 -17.08 -4.04 -3.31
C VAL A 41 -17.68 -5.30 -2.71
N PHE A 42 -17.10 -5.84 -1.64
CA PHE A 42 -17.64 -7.02 -0.99
C PHE A 42 -19.09 -6.81 -0.54
N ARG A 43 -19.38 -5.70 0.16
CA ARG A 43 -20.72 -5.40 0.67
C ARG A 43 -21.74 -5.23 -0.45
N GLN A 44 -21.34 -4.62 -1.57
CA GLN A 44 -22.20 -4.46 -2.73
C GLN A 44 -22.67 -5.80 -3.32
N TYR A 45 -21.82 -6.84 -3.32
CA TYR A 45 -22.15 -8.13 -3.95
C TYR A 45 -22.57 -9.23 -2.96
N PHE A 46 -22.11 -9.17 -1.71
CA PHE A 46 -22.29 -10.24 -0.70
C PHE A 46 -23.03 -9.76 0.57
N GLY A 47 -23.35 -8.47 0.69
CA GLY A 47 -24.00 -7.88 1.85
C GLY A 47 -23.07 -7.59 3.03
N GLU A 48 -23.66 -7.22 4.17
CA GLU A 48 -22.91 -6.80 5.36
C GLU A 48 -22.18 -7.96 6.07
N LEU A 49 -21.05 -7.64 6.71
CA LEU A 49 -20.17 -8.59 7.41
C LEU A 49 -20.70 -8.98 8.81
N VAL A 50 -21.99 -9.29 8.92
CA VAL A 50 -22.64 -9.59 10.20
C VAL A 50 -22.47 -11.07 10.59
N SER A 51 -22.64 -11.99 9.64
CA SER A 51 -22.55 -13.42 9.90
C SER A 51 -21.09 -13.92 9.88
N ILE A 52 -20.82 -14.99 10.64
CA ILE A 52 -19.49 -15.63 10.63
C ILE A 52 -19.14 -16.14 9.23
N ILE A 53 -20.13 -16.66 8.49
CA ILE A 53 -19.97 -17.13 7.12
C ILE A 53 -19.55 -15.97 6.20
N ALA A 54 -20.18 -14.80 6.29
CA ALA A 54 -19.82 -13.63 5.51
C ALA A 54 -18.36 -13.20 5.77
N LYS A 55 -17.91 -13.24 7.04
CA LYS A 55 -16.51 -12.93 7.40
C LYS A 55 -15.51 -13.93 6.79
N PHE A 56 -15.85 -15.21 6.76
CA PHE A 56 -14.99 -16.22 6.10
C PHE A 56 -14.94 -16.02 4.59
N ILE A 57 -16.07 -15.73 3.93
CA ILE A 57 -16.10 -15.44 2.48
C ILE A 57 -15.25 -14.20 2.19
N TYR A 58 -15.39 -13.14 2.98
CA TYR A 58 -14.55 -11.94 2.86
C TYR A 58 -13.06 -12.24 3.02
N ALA A 59 -12.67 -13.01 4.04
CA ALA A 59 -11.28 -13.39 4.26
C ALA A 59 -10.70 -14.17 3.06
N ILE A 60 -11.45 -15.12 2.50
CA ILE A 60 -11.04 -15.88 1.31
C ILE A 60 -10.91 -14.94 0.10
N PHE A 61 -11.89 -14.06 -0.12
CA PHE A 61 -11.90 -13.10 -1.21
C PHE A 61 -10.65 -12.19 -1.19
N VAL A 62 -10.38 -11.58 -0.04
CA VAL A 62 -9.19 -10.73 0.16
C VAL A 62 -7.91 -11.53 -0.04
N THR A 63 -7.85 -12.77 0.45
CA THR A 63 -6.67 -13.64 0.31
C THR A 63 -6.38 -13.99 -1.16
N VAL A 64 -7.42 -14.32 -1.93
CA VAL A 64 -7.28 -14.61 -3.37
C VAL A 64 -6.75 -13.38 -4.11
N ILE A 65 -7.31 -12.20 -3.84
CA ILE A 65 -6.83 -10.94 -4.41
C ILE A 65 -5.36 -10.71 -4.07
N ALA A 66 -5.00 -10.84 -2.78
CA ALA A 66 -3.62 -10.66 -2.33
C ALA A 66 -2.65 -11.60 -3.05
N VAL A 67 -2.98 -12.90 -3.18
CA VAL A 67 -2.16 -13.88 -3.89
C VAL A 67 -1.98 -13.52 -5.37
N ILE A 68 -3.03 -13.07 -6.06
CA ILE A 68 -2.94 -12.64 -7.47
C ILE A 68 -1.98 -11.45 -7.62
N PHE A 69 -2.10 -10.45 -6.74
CA PHE A 69 -1.20 -9.28 -6.75
C PHE A 69 0.24 -9.67 -6.43
N THR A 70 0.46 -10.46 -5.38
CA THR A 70 1.80 -10.92 -4.98
C THR A 70 2.44 -11.75 -6.10
N TYR A 71 1.70 -12.66 -6.74
CA TYR A 71 2.21 -13.44 -7.87
C TYR A 71 2.60 -12.54 -9.06
N SER A 72 1.75 -11.56 -9.38
CA SER A 72 1.99 -10.63 -10.49
C SER A 72 3.24 -9.76 -10.26
N ILE A 73 3.42 -9.26 -9.04
CA ILE A 73 4.61 -8.49 -8.64
C ILE A 73 5.87 -9.36 -8.74
N ASN A 74 5.82 -10.59 -8.21
CA ASN A 74 6.95 -11.51 -8.25
C ASN A 74 7.37 -11.88 -9.68
N LYS A 75 6.42 -12.01 -10.60
CA LYS A 75 6.71 -12.28 -12.02
C LYS A 75 7.41 -11.10 -12.70
N THR A 76 7.05 -9.87 -12.37
CA THR A 76 7.68 -8.66 -12.92
C THR A 76 9.09 -8.47 -12.37
N LEU A 77 9.31 -8.75 -11.08
CA LEU A 77 10.64 -8.68 -10.46
C LEU A 77 11.61 -9.75 -10.98
N LYS A 78 11.14 -10.94 -11.35
CA LYS A 78 11.98 -11.97 -11.97
C LYS A 78 12.34 -11.69 -13.44
N LYS A 79 11.68 -10.72 -14.08
CA LYS A 79 11.87 -10.38 -15.50
C LYS A 79 12.86 -9.23 -15.73
N VAL A 80 13.31 -8.58 -14.66
CA VAL A 80 14.36 -7.55 -14.65
C VAL A 80 15.63 -8.17 -14.07
#